data_AF-A0A7V8NJS4-F1
#
_entry.id   AF-A0A7V8NJS4-F1
#
_cell.length_a   1.000
_cell.length_b   1.000
_cell.length_c   1.000
_cell.angle_alpha   90.00
_cell.angle_beta   90.00
_cell.angle_gamma   90.00
#
_symmetry.space_group_name_H-M   'P 1'
#
loop_
_entity.id
_entity.type
_entity.pdbx_description
1 polymer ?
#
loop_
_entity_poly.entity_id
_entity_poly.type
_entity_poly.pdbx_seq_one_letter_code
_entity_poly.pdbx_strand_id
1 'polypeptide(L)'
;MPENVCVVQRQVVPAGDPSPQTCLQVARQAAILAVTAADDAMTAVCHSRAGAATRLEAVMHAAHKEAVEAEKWADRAEEYADDPTMPSSALLYCAREAVDHAVRAQSAAGAETTGTDLRAELERKLTAAEYAERETERRCEEAEREAEERAATGMDQENRDQAARNRYLAEGHVAELGWTAGHVRVLEAAESGRLYWRDGRARQAARHGVWNGGRRISRERTEALFAARFLVAVRQEDGTPVLTPTPMGQAALELARLHPAGLHDSDQAAYEARFAQVRRRHKRRDDQKAAARVLPPLDSSARKLYRKPLLLTEQQARAERDAADRWEEEGGSCPAVKALRPPSESPLAPTRSWSGGKSAEQVTLW
;
A
#
# COMPACT_ATOMS: atom_id res chain seq x y z
N MET A 1 -7.79 -5.00 -24.57
CA MET A 1 -7.13 -3.71 -24.29
C MET A 1 -7.87 -3.10 -23.13
N PRO A 2 -7.38 -3.17 -21.88
CA PRO A 2 -8.05 -2.47 -20.80
C PRO A 2 -7.67 -0.99 -20.90
N GLU A 3 -8.69 -0.15 -20.80
CA GLU A 3 -8.56 1.30 -20.72
C GLU A 3 -7.74 1.64 -19.48
N ASN A 4 -6.58 2.25 -19.71
CA ASN A 4 -5.79 2.86 -18.64
C ASN A 4 -6.64 3.99 -18.06
N VAL A 5 -7.28 3.74 -16.93
CA VAL A 5 -7.80 4.79 -16.07
C VAL A 5 -6.59 5.64 -15.70
N CYS A 6 -6.50 6.85 -16.28
CA CYS A 6 -5.54 7.85 -15.86
C CYS A 6 -5.77 8.11 -14.38
N VAL A 7 -4.93 7.50 -13.54
CA VAL A 7 -4.72 7.95 -12.18
C VAL A 7 -4.23 9.39 -12.33
N VAL A 8 -5.13 10.35 -12.11
CA VAL A 8 -4.76 11.75 -11.93
C VAL A 8 -3.91 11.75 -10.67
N GLN A 9 -2.61 11.56 -10.85
CA GLN A 9 -1.63 11.85 -9.82
C GLN A 9 -1.75 13.35 -9.60
N ARG A 10 -2.50 13.74 -8.57
CA ARG A 10 -2.38 15.07 -7.98
C ARG A 10 -0.90 15.20 -7.61
N GLN A 11 -0.14 15.86 -8.48
CA GLN A 11 1.27 16.10 -8.23
C GLN A 11 1.36 16.93 -6.97
N VAL A 12 1.94 16.33 -5.94
CA VAL A 12 2.28 17.01 -4.70
C VAL A 12 3.30 18.07 -5.06
N VAL A 13 2.89 19.34 -5.00
CA VAL A 13 3.78 20.49 -5.15
C VAL A 13 4.94 20.31 -4.17
N PRO A 14 6.21 20.40 -4.60
CA PRO A 14 7.35 20.30 -3.70
C PRO A 14 7.18 21.26 -2.53
N ALA A 15 7.38 20.74 -1.32
CA ALA A 15 7.18 21.51 -0.10
C ALA A 15 8.11 22.73 -0.13
N GLY A 16 7.54 23.93 -0.35
CA GLY A 16 8.28 25.19 -0.41
C GLY A 16 7.98 26.07 -1.62
N ASP A 17 7.43 25.51 -2.71
CA ASP A 17 7.10 26.31 -3.90
C ASP A 17 5.81 27.12 -3.70
N PRO A 18 5.72 28.34 -4.27
CA PRO A 18 4.51 29.14 -4.23
C PRO A 18 3.35 28.38 -4.88
N SER A 19 2.13 28.63 -4.39
CA SER A 19 0.96 27.97 -4.93
C SER A 19 0.77 28.32 -6.42
N PRO A 20 0.17 27.42 -7.24
CA PRO A 20 -0.18 27.74 -8.63
C PRO A 20 -0.92 29.07 -8.79
N GLN A 21 -1.79 29.39 -7.84
CA GLN A 21 -2.56 30.63 -7.81
C GLN A 21 -1.68 31.86 -7.52
N THR A 22 -0.68 31.72 -6.64
CA THR A 22 0.32 32.76 -6.37
C THR A 22 1.17 33.02 -7.62
N CYS A 23 1.63 31.97 -8.31
CA CYS A 23 2.40 32.12 -9.55
C CYS A 23 1.61 32.89 -10.63
N LEU A 24 0.33 32.56 -10.82
CA LEU A 24 -0.54 33.26 -11.77
C LEU A 24 -0.76 34.73 -11.40
N GLN A 25 -0.99 35.02 -10.12
CA GLN A 25 -1.15 36.39 -9.64
C GLN A 25 0.11 37.21 -9.88
N VAL A 26 1.28 36.66 -9.54
CA VAL A 26 2.56 37.35 -9.74
C VAL A 26 2.85 37.57 -11.23
N ALA A 27 2.61 36.58 -12.10
CA ALA A 27 2.83 36.71 -13.53
C ALA A 27 1.98 37.83 -14.15
N ARG A 28 0.69 37.91 -13.80
CA ARG A 28 -0.22 38.98 -14.22
C ARG A 28 0.23 40.35 -13.71
N GLN A 29 0.59 40.44 -12.44
CA GLN A 29 1.04 41.69 -11.83
C GLN A 29 2.34 42.19 -12.47
N ALA A 30 3.26 41.28 -12.81
CA ALA A 30 4.50 41.61 -13.51
C ALA A 30 4.22 42.18 -14.91
N ALA A 31 3.32 41.57 -15.68
CA ALA A 31 2.92 42.10 -16.99
C ALA A 31 2.34 43.52 -16.88
N ILE A 32 1.45 43.77 -15.92
CA ILE A 32 0.87 45.11 -15.67
C ILE A 32 1.97 46.14 -15.37
N LEU A 33 2.94 45.79 -14.51
CA LEU A 33 4.07 46.68 -14.18
C LEU A 33 4.94 46.98 -15.41
N ALA A 34 5.16 45.99 -16.27
CA ALA A 34 5.97 46.14 -17.48
C ALA A 34 5.29 47.07 -18.50
N VAL A 35 3.98 46.89 -18.72
CA VAL A 35 3.16 47.74 -19.61
C VAL A 35 3.13 49.17 -19.10
N THR A 36 2.91 49.36 -17.80
CA THR A 36 2.90 50.69 -17.17
C THR A 36 4.23 51.41 -17.40
N ALA A 37 5.36 50.72 -17.24
CA ALA A 37 6.68 51.30 -17.50
C ALA A 37 6.89 51.67 -18.98
N ALA A 38 6.36 50.86 -19.92
CA ALA A 38 6.41 51.17 -21.34
C ALA A 38 5.54 52.38 -21.71
N ASP A 39 4.35 52.51 -21.11
CA ASP A 39 3.45 53.65 -21.30
C ASP A 39 4.03 54.94 -20.73
N ASP A 40 4.71 54.88 -19.58
CA ASP A 40 5.43 56.01 -18.99
C ASP A 40 6.58 56.46 -19.91
N ALA A 41 7.34 55.50 -20.48
CA ALA A 41 8.40 55.79 -21.45
C ALA A 41 7.85 56.42 -22.74
N MET A 42 6.71 55.93 -23.24
CA MET A 42 6.02 56.52 -24.39
C MET A 42 5.54 57.95 -24.08
N THR A 43 4.96 58.17 -22.91
CA THR A 43 4.51 59.48 -22.45
C THR A 43 5.69 60.46 -22.37
N ALA A 44 6.86 60.01 -21.90
CA ALA A 44 8.06 60.82 -21.84
C ALA A 44 8.56 61.23 -23.25
N VAL A 45 8.45 60.37 -24.26
CA VAL A 45 8.74 60.72 -25.66
C VAL A 45 7.78 61.79 -26.16
N CYS A 46 6.48 61.62 -25.94
CA CYS A 46 5.44 62.55 -26.39
C CYS A 46 5.59 63.97 -25.81
N HIS A 47 6.16 64.11 -24.61
CA HIS A 47 6.36 65.39 -23.95
C HIS A 47 7.74 66.02 -24.19
N SER A 48 8.61 65.36 -24.97
CA SER A 48 9.99 65.82 -25.20
C SER A 48 10.10 66.91 -26.27
N ARG A 49 10.97 67.90 -26.03
CA ARG A 49 11.34 68.93 -27.02
C ARG A 49 12.61 68.49 -27.76
N ALA A 50 12.50 68.36 -29.09
CA ALA A 50 13.45 68.07 -30.19
C ALA A 50 14.92 67.60 -29.94
N GLY A 51 15.59 67.96 -28.84
CA GLY A 51 16.99 67.63 -28.57
C GLY A 51 17.26 66.25 -27.96
N ALA A 52 16.25 65.56 -27.40
CA ALA A 52 16.41 64.26 -26.73
C ALA A 52 15.59 63.11 -27.36
N ALA A 53 14.98 63.34 -28.53
CA ALA A 53 14.01 62.43 -29.15
C ALA A 53 14.58 61.03 -29.41
N THR A 54 15.76 60.92 -30.03
CA THR A 54 16.36 59.62 -30.40
C THR A 54 16.71 58.74 -29.20
N ARG A 55 17.15 59.34 -28.09
CA ARG A 55 17.45 58.62 -26.85
C ARG A 55 16.15 58.13 -26.17
N LEU A 56 15.12 58.97 -26.13
CA LEU A 56 13.84 58.60 -25.52
C LEU A 56 13.09 57.58 -26.37
N GLU A 57 13.16 57.66 -27.69
CA GLU A 57 12.63 56.63 -28.60
C GLU A 57 13.31 55.28 -28.38
N ALA A 58 14.64 55.25 -28.21
CA ALA A 58 15.36 54.02 -27.88
C ALA A 58 14.94 53.43 -26.53
N VAL A 59 14.71 54.27 -25.51
CA VAL A 59 14.19 53.86 -24.20
C VAL A 59 12.77 53.30 -24.32
N MET A 60 11.88 53.98 -25.04
CA MET A 60 10.51 53.51 -25.30
C MET A 60 10.51 52.15 -26.01
N HIS A 61 11.30 51.99 -27.07
CA HIS A 61 11.38 50.71 -27.79
C HIS A 61 11.94 49.59 -26.92
N ALA A 62 12.94 49.87 -26.08
CA ALA A 62 13.49 48.89 -25.15
C ALA A 62 12.46 48.48 -24.08
N ALA A 63 11.77 49.45 -23.46
CA ALA A 63 10.74 49.17 -22.45
C ALA A 63 9.55 48.41 -23.05
N HIS A 64 9.07 48.83 -24.23
CA HIS A 64 7.97 48.18 -24.93
C HIS A 64 8.30 46.72 -25.33
N LYS A 65 9.53 46.46 -25.82
CA LYS A 65 9.96 45.10 -26.15
C LYS A 65 9.89 44.18 -24.93
N GLU A 66 10.38 44.64 -23.78
CA GLU A 66 10.36 43.83 -22.55
C GLU A 66 8.93 43.68 -22.00
N ALA A 67 8.05 44.68 -22.16
CA ALA A 67 6.63 44.57 -21.79
C ALA A 67 5.89 43.49 -22.58
N VAL A 68 6.12 43.41 -23.90
CA VAL A 68 5.53 42.36 -24.76
C VAL A 68 5.97 40.96 -24.34
N GLU A 69 7.24 40.78 -23.96
CA GLU A 69 7.71 39.49 -23.44
C GLU A 69 7.11 39.18 -22.06
N ALA A 70 6.94 40.18 -21.18
CA ALA A 70 6.29 39.97 -19.88
C ALA A 70 4.82 39.53 -20.03
N GLU A 71 4.05 40.17 -20.91
CA GLU A 71 2.67 39.77 -21.23
C GLU A 71 2.62 38.34 -21.78
N LYS A 72 3.47 38.02 -22.76
CA LYS A 72 3.55 36.68 -23.35
C LYS A 72 3.83 35.59 -22.32
N TRP A 73 4.67 35.86 -21.31
CA TRP A 73 4.92 34.91 -20.23
C TRP A 73 3.75 34.81 -19.24
N ALA A 74 3.03 35.90 -18.99
CA ALA A 74 1.80 35.88 -18.20
C ALA A 74 0.69 35.07 -18.90
N ASP A 75 0.46 35.30 -20.19
CA ASP A 75 -0.49 34.54 -21.01
C ASP A 75 -0.13 33.05 -21.02
N ARG A 76 1.16 32.73 -21.18
CA ARG A 76 1.65 31.35 -21.12
C ARG A 76 1.43 30.70 -19.75
N ALA A 77 1.52 31.47 -18.66
CA ALA A 77 1.20 30.94 -17.33
C ALA A 77 -0.29 30.56 -17.23
N GLU A 78 -1.19 31.33 -17.85
CA GLU A 78 -2.62 30.99 -17.91
C GLU A 78 -2.86 29.73 -18.76
N GLU A 79 -2.28 29.66 -19.96
CA GLU A 79 -2.33 28.47 -20.81
C GLU A 79 -1.88 27.21 -20.06
N TYR A 80 -0.82 27.33 -19.24
CA TYR A 80 -0.25 26.20 -18.50
C TYR A 80 -1.03 25.84 -17.24
N ALA A 81 -1.81 26.77 -16.68
CA ALA A 81 -2.68 26.47 -15.55
C ALA A 81 -3.86 25.58 -15.95
N ASP A 82 -4.33 25.72 -17.19
CA ASP A 82 -5.45 24.96 -17.73
C ASP A 82 -5.03 23.61 -18.34
N ASP A 83 -3.73 23.38 -18.53
CA ASP A 83 -3.19 22.14 -19.12
C ASP A 83 -2.76 21.11 -18.04
N PRO A 84 -3.50 20.00 -17.88
CA PRO A 84 -3.19 18.97 -16.88
C PRO A 84 -1.93 18.15 -17.20
N THR A 85 -1.36 18.30 -18.41
CA THR A 85 -0.14 17.59 -18.82
C THR A 85 1.14 18.34 -18.44
N MET A 86 1.02 19.60 -18.01
CA MET A 86 2.17 20.43 -17.70
C MET A 86 2.83 20.08 -16.37
N PRO A 87 4.18 20.18 -16.29
CA PRO A 87 4.87 19.92 -15.05
C PRO A 87 4.55 21.02 -14.03
N SER A 88 4.42 20.65 -12.76
CA SER A 88 4.14 21.57 -11.65
C SER A 88 5.08 22.79 -11.56
N SER A 89 6.33 22.66 -12.03
CA SER A 89 7.31 23.75 -12.07
C SER A 89 7.09 24.76 -13.21
N ALA A 90 6.24 24.46 -14.21
CA ALA A 90 6.04 25.30 -15.38
C ALA A 90 5.48 26.68 -15.02
N LEU A 91 4.50 26.71 -14.11
CA LEU A 91 3.88 27.95 -13.63
C LEU A 91 4.87 28.86 -12.91
N LEU A 92 5.72 28.28 -12.06
CA LEU A 92 6.77 29.02 -11.36
C LEU A 92 7.80 29.59 -12.33
N TYR A 93 8.15 28.83 -13.37
CA TYR A 93 9.06 29.30 -14.42
C TYR A 93 8.48 30.50 -15.19
N CYS A 94 7.22 30.40 -15.65
CA CYS A 94 6.56 31.50 -16.36
C CYS A 94 6.44 32.76 -15.49
N ALA A 95 6.09 32.62 -14.21
CA ALA A 95 6.01 33.74 -13.28
C ALA A 95 7.38 34.43 -13.08
N ARG A 96 8.48 33.66 -13.00
CA ARG A 96 9.84 34.22 -12.91
C ARG A 96 10.24 34.99 -14.16
N GLU A 97 9.99 34.42 -15.34
CA GLU A 97 10.31 35.09 -16.61
C GLU A 97 9.50 36.38 -16.78
N ALA A 98 8.21 36.38 -16.42
CA ALA A 98 7.37 37.58 -16.45
C ALA A 98 7.93 38.68 -15.52
N VAL A 99 8.32 38.32 -14.29
CA VAL A 99 8.95 39.25 -13.33
C VAL A 99 10.29 39.78 -13.83
N ASP A 100 11.13 38.93 -14.42
CA ASP A 100 12.42 39.34 -14.98
C ASP A 100 12.27 40.35 -16.11
N HIS A 101 11.32 40.13 -17.02
CA HIS A 101 11.00 41.07 -18.10
C HIS A 101 10.37 42.36 -17.57
N ALA A 102 9.52 42.31 -16.54
CA ALA A 102 8.98 43.50 -15.90
C ALA A 102 10.08 44.38 -15.27
N VAL A 103 11.04 43.78 -14.57
CA VAL A 103 12.20 44.51 -14.01
C VAL A 103 13.04 45.14 -15.11
N ARG A 104 13.25 44.46 -16.25
CA ARG A 104 13.98 45.01 -17.41
C ARG A 104 13.21 46.16 -18.05
N ALA A 105 11.89 46.07 -18.18
CA ALA A 105 11.04 47.15 -18.70
C ALA A 105 11.10 48.40 -17.80
N GLN A 106 10.95 48.24 -16.48
CA GLN A 106 11.08 49.32 -15.49
C GLN A 106 12.47 49.96 -15.54
N SER A 107 13.53 49.13 -15.59
CA SER A 107 14.91 49.60 -15.67
C SER A 107 15.19 50.38 -16.96
N ALA A 108 14.66 49.92 -18.10
CA ALA A 108 14.79 50.60 -19.39
C ALA A 108 14.08 51.96 -19.39
N ALA A 109 12.87 52.03 -18.83
CA ALA A 109 12.08 53.25 -18.69
C ALA A 109 12.67 54.24 -17.66
N GLY A 110 13.57 53.79 -16.78
CA GLY A 110 14.09 54.58 -15.67
C GLY A 110 13.11 54.74 -14.52
N ALA A 111 12.14 53.82 -14.40
CA ALA A 111 11.18 53.76 -13.31
C ALA A 111 11.74 53.03 -12.08
N GLU A 112 11.12 53.21 -10.92
CA GLU A 112 11.43 52.43 -9.72
C GLU A 112 11.12 50.95 -9.95
N THR A 113 12.03 50.07 -9.54
CA THR A 113 11.98 48.62 -9.86
C THR A 113 11.16 47.82 -8.84
N THR A 114 9.87 48.11 -8.77
CA THR A 114 8.92 47.41 -7.88
C THR A 114 8.73 45.92 -8.24
N GLY A 115 9.10 45.49 -9.45
CA GLY A 115 9.12 44.07 -9.82
C GLY A 115 10.08 43.21 -8.96
N THR A 116 11.03 43.81 -8.24
CA THR A 116 11.91 43.08 -7.33
C THR A 116 11.19 42.54 -6.09
N ASP A 117 10.13 43.21 -5.63
CA ASP A 117 9.29 42.74 -4.53
C ASP A 117 8.49 41.49 -4.94
N LEU A 118 8.00 41.44 -6.18
CA LEU A 118 7.35 40.26 -6.76
C LEU A 118 8.32 39.07 -6.87
N ARG A 119 9.59 39.32 -7.19
CA ARG A 119 10.63 38.28 -7.17
C ARG A 119 10.83 37.73 -5.76
N ALA A 120 10.87 38.60 -4.75
CA ALA A 120 11.00 38.20 -3.35
C ALA A 120 9.79 37.38 -2.86
N GLU A 121 8.59 37.67 -3.35
CA GLU A 121 7.37 36.89 -3.05
C GLU A 121 7.45 35.47 -3.64
N LEU A 122 7.91 35.31 -4.88
CA LEU A 122 8.10 34.00 -5.52
C LEU A 122 9.21 33.16 -4.87
N GLU A 123 10.22 33.82 -4.31
CA GLU A 123 11.37 33.18 -3.67
C GLU A 123 11.20 33.02 -2.15
N ARG A 124 10.05 33.44 -1.60
CA ARG A 124 9.75 33.30 -0.16
C ARG A 124 9.78 31.83 0.22
N LYS A 125 10.74 31.49 1.08
CA LYS A 125 10.78 30.16 1.72
C LYS A 125 9.73 30.10 2.82
N LEU A 126 8.96 29.01 2.85
CA LEU A 126 8.09 28.70 3.99
C LEU A 126 8.92 28.64 5.28
N THR A 127 8.33 29.13 6.36
CA THR A 127 8.90 29.04 7.71
C THR A 127 8.78 27.62 8.24
N ALA A 128 9.63 27.24 9.20
CA ALA A 128 9.56 25.92 9.83
C ALA A 128 8.19 25.62 10.46
N ALA A 129 7.48 26.64 10.94
CA ALA A 129 6.13 26.53 11.48
C ALA A 129 5.11 26.19 10.38
N GLU A 130 5.13 26.91 9.26
CA GLU A 130 4.25 26.64 8.11
C GLU A 130 4.51 25.25 7.49
N TYR A 131 5.77 24.78 7.49
CA TYR A 131 6.08 23.40 7.12
C TYR A 131 5.48 22.38 8.09
N ALA A 132 5.58 22.64 9.41
CA ALA A 132 5.04 21.76 10.42
C ALA A 132 3.50 21.66 10.32
N GLU A 133 2.81 22.78 10.10
CA GLU A 133 1.36 22.82 9.90
C GLU A 133 0.93 21.99 8.68
N ARG A 134 1.56 22.19 7.52
CA ARG A 134 1.28 21.38 6.33
C ARG A 134 1.55 19.90 6.53
N GLU A 135 2.62 19.56 7.25
CA GLU A 135 2.94 18.17 7.57
C GLU A 135 1.87 17.56 8.49
N THR A 136 1.31 18.34 9.42
CA THR A 136 0.18 17.88 10.24
C THR A 136 -1.09 17.69 9.43
N GLU A 137 -1.44 18.63 8.55
CA GLU A 137 -2.58 18.50 7.64
C GLU A 137 -2.45 17.26 6.76
N ARG A 138 -1.26 17.03 6.17
CA ARG A 138 -1.00 15.84 5.36
C ARG A 138 -1.22 14.54 6.16
N ARG A 139 -0.73 14.48 7.40
CA ARG A 139 -0.92 13.31 8.27
C ARG A 139 -2.38 13.11 8.67
N CYS A 140 -3.13 14.18 8.89
CA CYS A 140 -4.56 14.10 9.15
C CYS A 140 -5.30 13.55 7.93
N GLU A 141 -5.03 14.06 6.72
CA GLU A 141 -5.61 13.53 5.49
C GLU A 141 -5.24 12.07 5.25
N GLU A 142 -3.97 11.69 5.44
CA GLU A 142 -3.51 10.30 5.34
C GLU A 142 -4.23 9.39 6.35
N ALA A 143 -4.42 9.86 7.58
CA ALA A 143 -5.12 9.11 8.63
C ALA A 143 -6.62 8.96 8.34
N GLU A 144 -7.28 9.99 7.80
CA GLU A 144 -8.68 9.94 7.39
C GLU A 144 -8.89 8.95 6.25
N ARG A 145 -8.07 9.02 5.20
CA ARG A 145 -8.12 8.07 4.08
C ARG A 145 -7.88 6.63 4.55
N GLU A 146 -6.89 6.42 5.40
CA GLU A 146 -6.63 5.09 5.96
C GLU A 146 -7.80 4.60 6.83
N ALA A 147 -8.46 5.47 7.58
CA ALA A 147 -9.64 5.11 8.37
C ALA A 147 -10.83 4.72 7.47
N GLU A 148 -11.07 5.46 6.39
CA GLU A 148 -12.10 5.13 5.39
C GLU A 148 -11.83 3.78 4.73
N GLU A 149 -10.59 3.54 4.31
CA GLU A 149 -10.20 2.29 3.65
C GLU A 149 -10.25 1.09 4.61
N ARG A 150 -9.86 1.28 5.88
CA ARG A 150 -10.03 0.27 6.94
C ARG A 150 -11.50 -0.02 7.18
N ALA A 151 -12.36 0.98 7.22
CA ALA A 151 -13.80 0.80 7.39
C ALA A 151 -14.41 0.03 6.19
N ALA A 152 -13.97 0.31 4.97
CA ALA A 152 -14.47 -0.32 3.75
C ALA A 152 -14.02 -1.78 3.60
N THR A 153 -12.77 -2.09 3.94
CA THR A 153 -12.16 -3.41 3.68
C THR A 153 -12.09 -4.31 4.90
N GLY A 154 -12.14 -3.73 6.11
CA GLY A 154 -11.84 -4.41 7.35
C GLY A 154 -10.38 -4.85 7.46
N MET A 155 -9.46 -4.29 6.67
CA MET A 155 -8.05 -4.64 6.59
C MET A 155 -7.17 -3.39 6.78
N ASP A 156 -5.96 -3.56 7.32
CA ASP A 156 -4.92 -2.53 7.28
C ASP A 156 -4.31 -2.41 5.86
N GLN A 157 -3.52 -1.35 5.63
CA GLN A 157 -2.81 -1.15 4.36
C GLN A 157 -1.98 -2.36 3.91
N GLU A 158 -1.24 -3.00 4.83
CA GLU A 158 -0.37 -4.13 4.49
C GLU A 158 -1.16 -5.35 3.99
N ASN A 159 -2.29 -5.68 4.62
CA ASN A 159 -3.15 -6.78 4.20
C ASN A 159 -3.88 -6.47 2.90
N ARG A 160 -4.24 -5.21 2.65
CA ARG A 160 -4.79 -4.78 1.36
C ARG A 160 -3.77 -4.93 0.24
N ASP A 161 -2.53 -4.53 0.47
CA ASP A 161 -1.43 -4.71 -0.47
C ASP A 161 -1.15 -6.21 -0.71
N GLN A 162 -1.18 -7.03 0.35
CA GLN A 162 -1.05 -8.47 0.23
C GLN A 162 -2.21 -9.09 -0.55
N ALA A 163 -3.45 -8.63 -0.36
CA ALA A 163 -4.60 -9.08 -1.12
C ALA A 163 -4.47 -8.74 -2.61
N ALA A 164 -4.00 -7.54 -2.94
CA ALA A 164 -3.72 -7.13 -4.32
C ALA A 164 -2.61 -8.00 -4.95
N ARG A 165 -1.50 -8.24 -4.23
CA ARG A 165 -0.42 -9.14 -4.66
C ARG A 165 -0.92 -10.56 -4.90
N ASN A 166 -1.79 -11.08 -4.03
CA ASN A 166 -2.35 -12.42 -4.20
C ASN A 166 -3.25 -12.54 -5.44
N ARG A 167 -4.00 -11.48 -5.80
CA ARG A 167 -4.76 -11.47 -7.07
C ARG A 167 -3.83 -11.55 -8.27
N TYR A 168 -2.75 -10.76 -8.27
CA TYR A 168 -1.74 -10.82 -9.31
C TYR A 168 -1.08 -12.21 -9.42
N LEU A 169 -0.75 -12.83 -8.28
CA LEU A 169 -0.23 -14.21 -8.25
C LEU A 169 -1.26 -15.22 -8.79
N ALA A 170 -2.55 -15.02 -8.51
CA ALA A 170 -3.61 -15.91 -8.97
C ALA A 170 -3.76 -15.85 -10.50
N GLU A 171 -3.73 -14.65 -11.08
CA GLU A 171 -3.77 -14.44 -12.53
C GLU A 171 -2.58 -15.12 -13.24
N GLY A 172 -1.39 -15.05 -12.65
CA GLY A 172 -0.18 -15.65 -13.23
C GLY A 172 -0.11 -17.18 -13.14
N HIS A 173 -0.62 -17.78 -12.05
CA HIS A 173 -0.31 -19.19 -11.73
C HIS A 173 -1.49 -20.15 -11.77
N VAL A 174 -2.74 -19.69 -11.71
CA VAL A 174 -3.90 -20.62 -11.64
C VAL A 174 -4.02 -21.47 -12.90
N ALA A 175 -3.78 -20.90 -14.09
CA ALA A 175 -3.80 -21.66 -15.34
C ALA A 175 -2.73 -22.76 -15.41
N GLU A 176 -1.57 -22.51 -14.77
CA GLU A 176 -0.43 -23.43 -14.75
C GLU A 176 -0.68 -24.65 -13.87
N LEU A 177 -1.61 -24.58 -12.91
CA LEU A 177 -2.01 -25.73 -12.09
C LEU A 177 -2.63 -26.86 -12.93
N GLY A 178 -3.15 -26.54 -14.11
CA GLY A 178 -3.87 -27.50 -14.95
C GLY A 178 -5.12 -28.05 -14.26
N TRP A 179 -5.77 -27.23 -13.44
CA TRP A 179 -6.96 -27.58 -12.68
C TRP A 179 -8.24 -27.26 -13.44
N THR A 180 -9.31 -27.94 -13.05
CA THR A 180 -10.68 -27.66 -13.46
C THR A 180 -11.50 -27.32 -12.21
N ALA A 181 -12.70 -26.76 -12.37
CA ALA A 181 -13.62 -26.54 -11.26
C ALA A 181 -13.89 -27.82 -10.43
N GLY A 182 -13.77 -29.00 -11.06
CA GLY A 182 -13.86 -30.28 -10.37
C GLY A 182 -12.75 -30.53 -9.35
N HIS A 183 -11.53 -30.05 -9.60
CA HIS A 183 -10.41 -30.15 -8.67
C HIS A 183 -10.60 -29.24 -7.46
N VAL A 184 -11.08 -28.01 -7.70
CA VAL A 184 -11.42 -27.04 -6.63
C VAL A 184 -12.44 -27.65 -5.67
N ARG A 185 -13.54 -28.23 -6.18
CA ARG A 185 -14.58 -28.88 -5.34
C ARG A 185 -14.05 -30.01 -4.46
N VAL A 186 -13.02 -30.75 -4.90
CA VAL A 186 -12.38 -31.79 -4.09
C VAL A 186 -11.62 -31.15 -2.93
N LEU A 187 -10.85 -30.09 -3.20
CA LEU A 187 -10.11 -29.37 -2.17
C LEU A 187 -11.03 -28.65 -1.18
N GLU A 188 -12.16 -28.09 -1.62
CA GLU A 188 -13.19 -27.52 -0.73
C GLU A 188 -13.81 -28.58 0.20
N ALA A 189 -14.03 -29.80 -0.33
CA ALA A 189 -14.49 -30.92 0.49
C ALA A 189 -13.43 -31.33 1.53
N ALA A 190 -12.14 -31.25 1.19
CA ALA A 190 -11.04 -31.51 2.09
C ALA A 190 -10.87 -30.40 3.14
N GLU A 191 -10.92 -29.13 2.75
CA GLU A 191 -10.82 -27.96 3.62
C GLU A 191 -11.95 -27.95 4.66
N SER A 192 -13.17 -28.29 4.26
CA SER A 192 -14.29 -28.44 5.20
C SER A 192 -14.17 -29.66 6.14
N GLY A 193 -13.09 -30.44 6.05
CA GLY A 193 -12.86 -31.64 6.85
C GLY A 193 -13.94 -32.68 6.62
N ARG A 194 -14.39 -32.86 5.37
CA ARG A 194 -15.45 -33.83 5.02
C ARG A 194 -15.00 -34.86 4.01
N LEU A 195 -13.79 -34.74 3.45
CA LEU A 195 -13.25 -35.67 2.47
C LEU A 195 -12.53 -36.83 3.17
N TYR A 196 -12.87 -38.07 2.83
CA TYR A 196 -12.23 -39.26 3.40
C TYR A 196 -12.18 -40.42 2.40
N TRP A 197 -11.28 -41.38 2.63
CA TRP A 197 -11.23 -42.63 1.87
C TRP A 197 -12.01 -43.74 2.58
N ARG A 198 -12.78 -44.49 1.80
CA ARG A 198 -13.42 -45.73 2.25
C ARG A 198 -13.52 -46.71 1.09
N ASP A 199 -13.15 -47.96 1.33
CA ASP A 199 -13.18 -49.04 0.32
C ASP A 199 -12.46 -48.65 -1.00
N GLY A 200 -11.33 -47.95 -0.90
CA GLY A 200 -10.55 -47.46 -2.04
C GLY A 200 -11.21 -46.34 -2.85
N ARG A 201 -12.22 -45.65 -2.30
CA ARG A 201 -12.93 -44.55 -2.98
C ARG A 201 -13.00 -43.29 -2.12
N ALA A 202 -12.90 -42.14 -2.78
CA ALA A 202 -13.03 -40.83 -2.15
C ALA A 202 -14.52 -40.52 -1.92
N ARG A 203 -14.87 -40.15 -0.69
CA ARG A 203 -16.23 -39.79 -0.29
C ARG A 203 -16.23 -38.45 0.43
N GLN A 204 -17.33 -37.73 0.27
CA GLN A 204 -17.61 -36.54 1.07
C GLN A 204 -18.73 -36.84 2.06
N ALA A 205 -18.39 -36.71 3.33
CA ALA A 205 -19.31 -36.77 4.45
C ALA A 205 -20.37 -35.65 4.36
N ALA A 206 -21.57 -35.92 4.90
CA ALA A 206 -22.61 -34.92 4.97
C ALA A 206 -22.27 -33.81 5.99
N ARG A 207 -21.64 -34.19 7.11
CA ARG A 207 -21.21 -33.31 8.19
C ARG A 207 -19.75 -33.56 8.52
N HIS A 208 -19.10 -32.54 9.07
CA HIS A 208 -17.76 -32.66 9.62
C HIS A 208 -17.73 -33.73 10.71
N GLY A 209 -16.70 -34.58 10.73
CA GLY A 209 -16.54 -35.63 11.75
C GLY A 209 -17.37 -36.91 11.56
N VAL A 210 -18.17 -37.04 10.49
CA VAL A 210 -19.06 -38.20 10.28
C VAL A 210 -18.61 -39.04 9.08
N TRP A 211 -18.05 -40.23 9.33
CA TRP A 211 -17.31 -41.02 8.32
C TRP A 211 -18.05 -42.25 7.77
N ASN A 212 -19.33 -42.37 8.10
CA ASN A 212 -20.14 -43.58 7.92
C ASN A 212 -21.00 -43.54 6.64
N GLY A 213 -20.92 -42.47 5.85
CA GLY A 213 -21.75 -42.30 4.64
C GLY A 213 -21.38 -41.06 3.81
N GLY A 214 -22.28 -40.66 2.91
CA GLY A 214 -22.12 -39.46 2.09
C GLY A 214 -21.94 -39.73 0.59
N ARG A 215 -21.69 -38.65 -0.17
CA ARG A 215 -21.66 -38.68 -1.64
C ARG A 215 -20.31 -39.14 -2.17
N ARG A 216 -20.31 -39.81 -3.32
CA ARG A 216 -19.09 -40.17 -4.03
C ARG A 216 -18.49 -38.93 -4.68
N ILE A 217 -17.17 -38.79 -4.58
CA ILE A 217 -16.39 -37.77 -5.27
C ILE A 217 -15.59 -38.44 -6.40
N SER A 218 -15.19 -37.65 -7.41
CA SER A 218 -14.32 -38.15 -8.48
C SER A 218 -13.03 -38.74 -7.90
N ARG A 219 -12.88 -40.05 -8.08
CA ARG A 219 -11.70 -40.79 -7.65
C ARG A 219 -10.46 -40.26 -8.37
N GLU A 220 -10.54 -40.10 -9.69
CA GLU A 220 -9.42 -39.68 -10.54
C GLU A 220 -8.86 -38.32 -10.11
N ARG A 221 -9.73 -37.32 -9.90
CA ARG A 221 -9.29 -35.98 -9.46
C ARG A 221 -8.70 -36.00 -8.05
N THR A 222 -9.26 -36.82 -7.17
CA THR A 222 -8.76 -36.96 -5.79
C THR A 222 -7.40 -37.65 -5.77
N GLU A 223 -7.22 -38.72 -6.54
CA GLU A 223 -5.93 -39.41 -6.70
C GLU A 223 -4.89 -38.49 -7.33
N ALA A 224 -5.26 -37.69 -8.34
CA ALA A 224 -4.35 -36.73 -8.97
C ALA A 224 -3.87 -35.65 -7.97
N LEU A 225 -4.78 -35.08 -7.18
CA LEU A 225 -4.44 -34.09 -6.15
C LEU A 225 -3.59 -34.68 -5.02
N PHE A 226 -3.87 -35.92 -4.62
CA PHE A 226 -3.09 -36.65 -3.64
C PHE A 226 -1.68 -36.97 -4.15
N ALA A 227 -1.56 -37.48 -5.39
CA ALA A 227 -0.28 -37.77 -6.03
C ALA A 227 0.60 -36.52 -6.20
N ALA A 228 -0.02 -35.37 -6.51
CA ALA A 228 0.66 -34.08 -6.61
C ALA A 228 0.88 -33.36 -5.26
N ARG A 229 0.57 -34.02 -4.13
CA ARG A 229 0.78 -33.52 -2.75
C ARG A 229 0.00 -32.27 -2.39
N PHE A 230 -1.10 -31.98 -3.08
CA PHE A 230 -2.06 -30.96 -2.65
C PHE A 230 -2.93 -31.45 -1.50
N LEU A 231 -3.09 -32.77 -1.37
CA LEU A 231 -3.80 -33.43 -0.27
C LEU A 231 -2.85 -34.35 0.50
N VAL A 232 -3.14 -34.53 1.79
CA VAL A 232 -2.51 -35.52 2.66
C VAL A 232 -3.60 -36.33 3.37
N ALA A 233 -3.32 -37.61 3.62
CA ALA A 233 -4.21 -38.50 4.36
C ALA A 233 -3.78 -38.54 5.82
N VAL A 234 -4.70 -38.17 6.72
CA VAL A 234 -4.53 -38.23 8.17
C VAL A 234 -5.47 -39.31 8.70
N ARG A 235 -4.93 -40.29 9.44
CA ARG A 235 -5.76 -41.33 10.06
C ARG A 235 -6.42 -40.76 11.31
N GLN A 236 -7.74 -40.93 11.39
CA GLN A 236 -8.51 -40.66 12.60
C GLN A 236 -8.42 -41.82 13.59
N GLU A 237 -8.90 -41.59 14.82
CA GLU A 237 -8.96 -42.58 15.89
C GLU A 237 -9.70 -43.87 15.46
N ASP A 238 -10.80 -43.72 14.71
CA ASP A 238 -11.59 -44.82 14.14
C ASP A 238 -10.87 -45.54 12.97
N GLY A 239 -9.59 -45.26 12.72
CA GLY A 239 -8.80 -45.80 11.62
C GLY A 239 -9.15 -45.24 10.24
N THR A 240 -10.14 -44.35 10.15
CA THR A 240 -10.59 -43.78 8.87
C THR A 240 -9.58 -42.75 8.34
N PRO A 241 -9.05 -42.93 7.12
CA PRO A 241 -8.18 -41.95 6.46
C PRO A 241 -8.97 -40.73 5.94
N VAL A 242 -8.83 -39.59 6.62
CA VAL A 242 -9.40 -38.29 6.22
C VAL A 242 -8.38 -37.54 5.35
N LEU A 243 -8.85 -36.95 4.26
CA LEU A 243 -8.02 -36.15 3.37
C LEU A 243 -8.12 -34.68 3.74
N THR A 244 -6.96 -34.06 3.97
CA THR A 244 -6.84 -32.63 4.30
C THR A 244 -5.93 -31.92 3.30
N PRO A 245 -6.16 -30.63 2.99
CA PRO A 245 -5.25 -29.85 2.18
C PRO A 245 -3.87 -29.72 2.85
N THR A 246 -2.80 -29.88 2.09
CA THR A 246 -1.47 -29.46 2.54
C THR A 246 -1.37 -27.92 2.51
N PRO A 247 -0.35 -27.29 3.12
CA PRO A 247 -0.16 -25.84 2.99
C PRO A 247 -0.09 -25.37 1.53
N MET A 248 0.50 -26.18 0.65
CA MET A 248 0.51 -25.94 -0.80
C MET A 248 -0.90 -26.09 -1.41
N GLY A 249 -1.64 -27.13 -1.01
CA GLY A 249 -3.05 -27.33 -1.38
C GLY A 249 -3.94 -26.16 -0.98
N GLN A 250 -3.74 -25.63 0.23
CA GLN A 250 -4.49 -24.50 0.74
C GLN A 250 -4.17 -23.23 -0.06
N ALA A 251 -2.89 -22.91 -0.27
CA ALA A 251 -2.48 -21.75 -1.08
C ALA A 251 -3.03 -21.83 -2.51
N ALA A 252 -2.94 -23.00 -3.15
CA ALA A 252 -3.44 -23.20 -4.52
C ALA A 252 -4.98 -23.10 -4.59
N LEU A 253 -5.71 -23.60 -3.58
CA LEU A 253 -7.17 -23.44 -3.47
C LEU A 253 -7.56 -21.96 -3.37
N GLU A 254 -6.87 -21.21 -2.51
CA GLU A 254 -7.14 -19.77 -2.31
C GLU A 254 -6.84 -18.95 -3.57
N LEU A 255 -5.73 -19.22 -4.26
CA LEU A 255 -5.44 -18.58 -5.55
C LEU A 255 -6.50 -18.92 -6.60
N ALA A 256 -6.95 -20.19 -6.68
CA ALA A 256 -8.00 -20.60 -7.59
C ALA A 256 -9.36 -19.92 -7.31
N ARG A 257 -9.66 -19.59 -6.04
CA ARG A 257 -10.85 -18.81 -5.65
C ARG A 257 -10.75 -17.35 -6.08
N LEU A 258 -9.56 -16.76 -6.01
CA LEU A 258 -9.31 -15.38 -6.44
C LEU A 258 -9.40 -15.22 -7.97
N HIS A 259 -9.01 -16.25 -8.73
CA HIS A 259 -9.02 -16.20 -10.19
C HIS A 259 -9.67 -17.46 -10.82
N PRO A 260 -10.99 -17.63 -10.70
CA PRO A 260 -11.69 -18.80 -11.23
C PRO A 260 -11.65 -18.87 -12.76
N ALA A 261 -11.48 -17.73 -13.45
CA ALA A 261 -11.32 -17.66 -14.90
C ALA A 261 -10.05 -18.33 -15.43
N GLY A 262 -9.04 -18.54 -14.56
CA GLY A 262 -7.82 -19.28 -14.91
C GLY A 262 -7.99 -20.79 -14.88
N LEU A 263 -9.14 -21.31 -14.42
CA LEU A 263 -9.41 -22.75 -14.42
C LEU A 263 -9.80 -23.21 -15.82
N HIS A 264 -9.38 -24.42 -16.18
CA HIS A 264 -9.74 -25.01 -17.46
C HIS A 264 -11.20 -25.50 -17.46
N ASP A 265 -11.91 -25.22 -18.56
CA ASP A 265 -13.34 -25.56 -18.71
C ASP A 265 -13.61 -27.07 -18.68
N SER A 266 -12.64 -27.88 -19.14
CA SER A 266 -12.77 -29.33 -19.23
C SER A 266 -11.47 -30.04 -18.86
N ASP A 267 -11.59 -31.30 -18.44
CA ASP A 267 -10.42 -32.13 -18.12
C ASP A 267 -9.56 -32.38 -19.38
N GLN A 268 -10.16 -32.34 -20.58
CA GLN A 268 -9.45 -32.42 -21.86
C GLN A 268 -8.58 -31.18 -22.10
N ALA A 269 -9.15 -29.97 -21.95
CA ALA A 269 -8.41 -28.72 -22.10
C ALA A 269 -7.26 -28.63 -21.08
N ALA A 270 -7.51 -29.03 -19.83
CA ALA A 270 -6.50 -29.10 -18.80
C ALA A 270 -5.36 -30.07 -19.16
N TYR A 271 -5.69 -31.25 -19.71
CA TYR A 271 -4.71 -32.23 -20.17
C TYR A 271 -3.89 -31.70 -21.35
N GLU A 272 -4.53 -31.06 -22.34
CA GLU A 272 -3.86 -30.51 -23.51
C GLU A 272 -2.89 -29.39 -23.14
N ALA A 273 -3.27 -28.50 -22.22
CA ALA A 273 -2.41 -27.46 -21.69
C ALA A 273 -1.14 -28.05 -21.03
N ARG A 274 -1.31 -29.05 -20.16
CA ARG A 274 -0.18 -29.76 -19.54
C ARG A 274 0.67 -30.48 -20.58
N PHE A 275 0.04 -31.14 -21.57
CA PHE A 275 0.74 -31.82 -22.64
C PHE A 275 1.60 -30.86 -23.47
N ALA A 276 1.07 -29.67 -23.79
CA ALA A 276 1.81 -28.61 -24.50
C ALA A 276 3.05 -28.16 -23.72
N GLN A 277 2.93 -28.02 -22.40
CA GLN A 277 4.02 -27.61 -21.51
C GLN A 277 5.15 -28.66 -21.44
N VAL A 278 4.81 -29.95 -21.38
CA VAL A 278 5.80 -31.04 -21.25
C VAL A 278 6.36 -31.52 -22.59
N ARG A 279 5.71 -31.21 -23.72
CA ARG A 279 6.12 -31.65 -25.07
C ARG A 279 7.56 -31.31 -25.41
N ARG A 280 8.05 -30.15 -24.96
CA ARG A 280 9.44 -29.71 -25.20
C ARG A 280 10.45 -30.30 -24.20
N ARG A 281 9.98 -30.87 -23.09
CA ARG A 281 10.83 -31.38 -22.00
C ARG A 281 11.18 -32.87 -22.13
N HIS A 282 10.34 -33.66 -22.79
CA HIS A 282 10.55 -35.11 -22.95
C HIS A 282 10.74 -35.50 -24.42
N LYS A 283 11.69 -36.42 -24.68
CA LYS A 283 12.01 -36.90 -26.04
C LYS A 283 11.01 -37.93 -26.58
N ARG A 284 10.51 -38.84 -25.73
CA ARG A 284 9.56 -39.90 -26.13
C ARG A 284 8.13 -39.47 -25.91
N ARG A 285 7.24 -39.87 -26.83
CA ARG A 285 5.80 -39.52 -26.77
C ARG A 285 5.11 -40.13 -25.55
N ASP A 286 5.49 -41.34 -25.14
CA ASP A 286 4.87 -41.99 -23.98
C ASP A 286 5.25 -41.29 -22.67
N ASP A 287 6.49 -40.82 -22.55
CA ASP A 287 6.94 -40.00 -21.42
C ASP A 287 6.18 -38.66 -21.36
N GLN A 288 5.93 -38.03 -22.51
CA GLN A 288 5.13 -36.80 -22.59
C GLN A 288 3.69 -37.04 -22.11
N LYS A 289 3.05 -38.14 -22.53
CA LYS A 289 1.70 -38.52 -22.09
C LYS A 289 1.67 -38.83 -20.59
N ALA A 290 2.65 -39.57 -20.09
CA ALA A 290 2.77 -39.90 -18.68
C ALA A 290 2.95 -38.64 -17.82
N ALA A 291 3.83 -37.73 -18.24
CA ALA A 291 4.03 -36.45 -17.57
C ALA A 291 2.77 -35.57 -17.58
N ALA A 292 2.05 -35.51 -18.70
CA ALA A 292 0.81 -34.72 -18.82
C ALA A 292 -0.37 -35.26 -17.98
N ARG A 293 -0.33 -36.53 -17.56
CA ARG A 293 -1.31 -37.11 -16.63
C ARG A 293 -1.09 -36.67 -15.18
N VAL A 294 0.11 -36.24 -14.83
CA VAL A 294 0.45 -35.78 -13.48
C VAL A 294 0.10 -34.29 -13.36
N LEU A 295 -0.50 -33.91 -12.24
CA LEU A 295 -0.73 -32.49 -11.94
C LEU A 295 0.60 -31.82 -11.55
N PRO A 296 0.92 -30.65 -12.12
CA PRO A 296 2.07 -29.88 -11.69
C PRO A 296 1.87 -29.40 -10.25
N PRO A 297 2.94 -29.30 -9.43
CA PRO A 297 2.87 -28.64 -8.14
C PRO A 297 2.65 -27.13 -8.34
N LEU A 298 2.18 -26.44 -7.29
CA LEU A 298 2.16 -24.97 -7.28
C LEU A 298 3.58 -24.44 -7.48
N ASP A 299 3.72 -23.38 -8.29
CA ASP A 299 5.01 -22.76 -8.54
C ASP A 299 5.70 -22.33 -7.24
N SER A 300 7.03 -22.48 -7.20
CA SER A 300 7.81 -22.23 -6.00
C SER A 300 7.76 -20.76 -5.55
N SER A 301 7.61 -19.82 -6.49
CA SER A 301 7.48 -18.39 -6.20
C SER A 301 6.11 -18.09 -5.58
N ALA A 302 5.02 -18.56 -6.20
CA ALA A 302 3.67 -18.46 -5.68
C ALA A 302 3.56 -19.06 -4.27
N ARG A 303 4.16 -20.23 -4.05
CA ARG A 303 4.18 -20.90 -2.74
C ARG A 303 4.92 -20.09 -1.66
N LYS A 304 5.98 -19.36 -2.03
CA LYS A 304 6.77 -18.54 -1.07
C LYS A 304 6.12 -17.17 -0.80
N LEU A 305 5.50 -16.58 -1.81
CA LEU A 305 4.97 -15.22 -1.76
C LEU A 305 3.53 -15.15 -1.27
N TYR A 306 2.76 -16.23 -1.46
CA TYR A 306 1.39 -16.28 -0.98
C TYR A 306 1.34 -16.21 0.56
N ARG A 307 0.56 -15.25 1.05
CA ARG A 307 0.17 -15.13 2.46
C ARG A 307 -1.30 -14.77 2.52
N LYS A 308 -2.07 -15.42 3.40
CA LYS A 308 -3.49 -15.09 3.60
C LYS A 308 -3.60 -13.66 4.18
N PRO A 309 -4.27 -12.72 3.50
CA PRO A 309 -4.55 -11.41 4.07
C PRO A 309 -5.56 -11.58 5.21
N LEU A 310 -5.31 -10.89 6.32
CA LEU A 310 -6.12 -10.97 7.53
C LEU A 310 -7.01 -9.74 7.65
N LEU A 311 -8.20 -9.97 8.19
CA LEU A 311 -9.05 -8.88 8.66
C LEU A 311 -8.53 -8.37 10.01
N LEU A 312 -8.82 -7.12 10.34
CA LEU A 312 -8.51 -6.51 11.63
C LEU A 312 -9.07 -7.33 12.80
N THR A 313 -10.27 -7.91 12.64
CA THR A 313 -10.88 -8.81 13.63
C THR A 313 -10.13 -10.13 13.79
N GLU A 314 -9.63 -10.70 12.68
CA GLU A 314 -8.79 -11.91 12.71
C GLU A 314 -7.43 -11.62 13.36
N GLN A 315 -6.85 -10.44 13.12
CA GLN A 315 -5.62 -9.99 13.76
C GLN A 315 -5.80 -9.79 15.26
N GLN A 316 -6.89 -9.13 15.70
CA GLN A 316 -7.23 -8.95 17.11
C GLN A 316 -7.40 -10.31 17.80
N ALA A 317 -8.18 -11.22 17.22
CA ALA A 317 -8.38 -12.55 17.78
C ALA A 317 -7.09 -13.39 17.82
N ARG A 318 -6.10 -13.12 16.95
CA ARG A 318 -4.77 -13.74 17.04
C ARG A 318 -3.94 -13.10 18.15
N ALA A 319 -3.90 -11.77 18.20
CA ALA A 319 -3.18 -11.03 19.23
C ALA A 319 -3.68 -11.37 20.64
N GLU A 320 -4.99 -11.57 20.81
CA GLU A 320 -5.61 -12.02 22.07
C GLU A 320 -5.18 -13.44 22.45
N ARG A 321 -5.17 -14.38 21.50
CA ARG A 321 -4.67 -15.75 21.74
C ARG A 321 -3.18 -15.74 22.09
N ASP A 322 -2.37 -15.04 21.30
CA ASP A 322 -0.93 -14.94 21.53
C ASP A 322 -0.61 -14.21 22.85
N ALA A 323 -1.48 -13.31 23.30
CA ALA A 323 -1.36 -12.68 24.63
C ALA A 323 -1.75 -13.66 25.75
N ALA A 324 -2.81 -14.46 25.56
CA ALA A 324 -3.22 -15.48 26.52
C ALA A 324 -2.17 -16.58 26.66
N ASP A 325 -1.64 -17.10 25.55
CA ASP A 325 -0.61 -18.13 25.53
C ASP A 325 0.68 -17.64 26.20
N ARG A 326 1.11 -16.39 25.93
CA ARG A 326 2.26 -15.78 26.63
C ARG A 326 2.02 -15.58 28.12
N TRP A 327 0.80 -15.20 28.51
CA TRP A 327 0.44 -15.04 29.92
C TRP A 327 0.48 -16.39 30.68
N GLU A 328 0.05 -17.46 30.02
CA GLU A 328 0.15 -18.83 30.55
C GLU A 328 1.61 -19.31 30.66
N GLU A 329 2.45 -18.99 29.67
CA GLU A 329 3.89 -19.30 29.69
C GLU A 329 4.68 -18.50 30.74
N GLU A 330 4.30 -17.26 31.04
CA GLU A 330 4.93 -16.40 32.06
C GLU A 330 4.44 -16.68 33.50
N GLY A 331 3.58 -17.69 33.69
CA GLY A 331 3.17 -18.16 35.02
C GLY A 331 2.14 -17.28 35.72
N GLY A 332 1.38 -16.47 34.98
CA GLY A 332 0.19 -15.77 35.49
C GLY A 332 0.43 -14.83 36.69
N SER A 333 1.64 -14.29 36.83
CA SER A 333 1.99 -13.46 37.99
C SER A 333 1.51 -12.02 37.78
N CYS A 334 0.33 -11.69 38.32
CA CYS A 334 -0.04 -10.30 38.56
C CYS A 334 1.05 -9.67 39.45
N PRO A 335 1.70 -8.56 39.05
CA PRO A 335 2.62 -7.87 39.94
C PRO A 335 1.84 -7.52 41.19
N ALA A 336 2.22 -8.12 42.31
CA ALA A 336 1.53 -7.97 43.57
C ALA A 336 1.37 -6.48 43.86
N VAL A 337 0.14 -5.98 43.71
CA VAL A 337 -0.27 -4.73 44.34
C VAL A 337 0.07 -4.96 45.80
N LYS A 338 1.09 -4.25 46.29
CA LYS A 338 1.47 -4.26 47.71
C LYS A 338 0.19 -4.02 48.48
N ALA A 339 -0.38 -5.08 49.05
CA ALA A 339 -1.44 -4.95 50.01
C ALA A 339 -0.89 -4.00 51.08
N LEU A 340 -1.58 -2.87 51.26
CA LEU A 340 -1.29 -1.91 52.31
C LEU A 340 -1.23 -2.72 53.61
N ARG A 341 -0.01 -2.84 54.13
CA ARG A 341 0.27 -3.45 55.42
C ARG A 341 -0.60 -2.71 56.43
N PRO A 342 -1.49 -3.38 57.19
CA PRO A 342 -2.27 -2.67 58.19
C PRO A 342 -1.31 -1.99 59.18
N PRO A 343 -1.61 -0.74 59.60
CA PRO A 343 -0.72 0.03 60.45
C PRO A 343 -0.49 -0.73 61.75
N SER A 344 0.78 -0.90 62.05
CA SER A 344 1.28 -1.48 63.29
C SER A 344 0.93 -0.53 64.42
N GLU A 345 0.00 -0.90 65.28
CA GLU A 345 -0.11 -0.26 66.58
C GLU A 345 1.12 -0.64 67.42
N SER A 346 1.76 0.36 67.99
CA SER A 346 2.77 0.24 69.04
C SER A 346 2.76 1.56 69.81
N PRO A 347 3.18 1.62 71.08
CA PRO A 347 3.08 0.61 72.14
C PRO A 347 2.61 1.25 73.49
N LEU A 348 2.09 0.45 74.42
CA LEU A 348 2.08 0.83 75.85
C LEU A 348 2.75 -0.29 76.66
N ALA A 349 3.84 0.10 77.31
CA ALA A 349 4.72 -0.67 78.18
C ALA A 349 4.08 -0.89 79.58
N PRO A 350 4.83 -1.35 80.60
CA PRO A 350 5.59 -2.60 80.72
C PRO A 350 5.16 -3.37 82.00
N THR A 351 5.40 -4.68 82.06
CA THR A 351 5.56 -5.36 83.36
C THR A 351 6.64 -6.43 83.32
N ARG A 352 7.59 -6.24 84.23
CA ARG A 352 8.66 -7.12 84.71
C ARG A 352 8.32 -8.61 84.64
N SER A 353 9.29 -9.46 84.27
CA SER A 353 10.21 -10.06 85.24
C SER A 353 11.14 -11.10 84.58
N TRP A 354 12.30 -11.25 85.21
CA TRP A 354 13.39 -12.18 84.93
C TRP A 354 12.99 -13.64 84.82
N SER A 355 13.65 -14.34 83.89
CA SER A 355 14.48 -15.57 84.08
C SER A 355 14.61 -16.21 82.68
N GLY A 356 15.77 -16.49 82.10
CA GLY A 356 16.88 -17.27 82.63
C GLY A 356 16.99 -18.56 81.80
N GLY A 357 18.15 -18.82 81.19
CA GLY A 357 18.47 -20.08 80.48
C GLY A 357 18.80 -19.86 78.99
N LYS A 358 20.09 -19.78 78.63
CA LYS A 358 20.93 -20.91 78.16
C LYS A 358 20.33 -21.61 76.93
N SER A 359 20.86 -21.34 75.74
CA SER A 359 22.06 -21.98 75.15
C SER A 359 21.65 -23.05 74.15
N ALA A 360 22.13 -22.87 72.92
CA ALA A 360 22.74 -23.91 72.08
C ALA A 360 21.75 -24.98 71.54
N GLU A 361 21.90 -25.58 70.37
CA GLU A 361 23.06 -25.78 69.51
C GLU A 361 22.54 -26.40 68.20
N GLN A 362 23.30 -26.20 67.11
CA GLN A 362 23.64 -27.21 66.10
C GLN A 362 22.54 -27.85 65.22
N VAL A 363 22.61 -27.67 63.89
CA VAL A 363 23.33 -28.54 62.90
C VAL A 363 22.55 -29.84 62.68
N THR A 364 22.01 -30.16 61.50
CA THR A 364 22.70 -30.76 60.34
C THR A 364 21.65 -30.90 59.21
N LEU A 365 21.99 -30.62 57.94
CA LEU A 365 22.14 -31.61 56.83
C LEU A 365 20.91 -32.54 56.68
N TRP A 366 20.20 -32.59 55.56
CA TRP A 366 20.64 -32.69 54.16
C TRP A 366 19.75 -31.89 53.20
#